data_AF-A0A8J8NIT8-F1
#
_entry.id   AF-A0A8J8NIT8-F1
#
_cell.length_a   1.000
_cell.length_b   1.000
_cell.length_c   1.000
_cell.angle_alpha   90.00
_cell.angle_beta   90.00
_cell.angle_gamma   90.00
#
_symmetry.space_group_name_H-M   'P 1'
#
loop_
_entity.id
_entity.type
_entity.pdbx_description
1 polymer ?
#
loop_
_entity_poly.entity_id
_entity_poly.type
_entity_poly.pdbx_seq_one_letter_code
_entity_poly.pdbx_strand_id
1 'polypeptide(L)'
;MEITEQDRSAAEERKEQTGFTFVVLPDDGKQFANFTHKDVQAKFFQFNQPFHLIGADNFLKDLFNDKTVLSTFNPVAYTLNCNSVKYKKLNAEVINLAWFDFLIEKGIVMDDYRIKADYDEYFEGIQLSDRLRKAMLWEESEYYCELQDDKIQNEFIYKLFQMVFIGGSMCQFDENLKEYLEVIKKLYKDLITVAKDPETGEIKVMSQVFLIEQIDGLDKLFPMPYHPQNWFFVIVDPIHWHCTFLYHKWTSFW
;
A
#
# COMPACT_ATOMS: atom_id res chain seq x y z
N MET A 1 -35.42 -2.63 43.12
CA MET A 1 -34.10 -2.21 42.61
C MET A 1 -34.37 -1.46 41.34
N GLU A 2 -34.56 -0.15 41.46
CA GLU A 2 -34.83 0.73 40.33
C GLU A 2 -33.52 0.90 39.54
N ILE A 3 -33.55 0.45 38.29
CA ILE A 3 -32.48 0.73 37.33
C ILE A 3 -32.61 2.22 37.01
N THR A 4 -31.63 3.02 37.44
CA THR A 4 -31.62 4.47 37.27
C THR A 4 -31.55 4.84 35.78
N GLU A 5 -32.13 5.97 35.39
CA GLU A 5 -32.07 6.50 34.01
C GLU A 5 -30.61 6.71 33.53
N GLN A 6 -29.66 6.86 34.45
CA GLN A 6 -28.22 6.89 34.15
C GLN A 6 -27.66 5.53 33.70
N ASP A 7 -28.15 4.42 34.25
CA ASP A 7 -27.74 3.08 33.80
C ASP A 7 -28.38 2.70 32.45
N ARG A 8 -29.54 3.28 32.12
CA ARG A 8 -30.14 3.18 30.77
C ARG A 8 -29.40 4.04 29.75
N SER A 9 -29.03 5.27 30.12
CA SER A 9 -28.22 6.16 29.28
C SER A 9 -26.81 5.59 29.01
N ALA A 10 -26.15 4.99 30.00
CA ALA A 10 -24.85 4.33 29.80
C ALA A 10 -24.97 3.02 28.98
N ALA A 11 -26.11 2.34 29.04
CA ALA A 11 -26.40 1.17 28.21
C ALA A 11 -26.83 1.56 26.77
N GLU A 12 -27.40 2.74 26.57
CA GLU A 12 -27.68 3.33 25.26
C GLU A 12 -26.42 3.92 24.61
N GLU A 13 -25.53 4.56 25.37
CA GLU A 13 -24.19 4.97 24.89
C GLU A 13 -23.31 3.76 24.51
N ARG A 14 -23.46 2.63 25.21
CA ARG A 14 -22.82 1.35 24.83
C ARG A 14 -23.46 0.69 23.61
N LYS A 15 -24.64 1.11 23.18
CA LYS A 15 -25.31 0.62 21.97
C LYS A 15 -25.06 1.47 20.72
N GLU A 16 -24.38 2.61 20.85
CA GLU A 16 -24.11 3.54 19.73
C GLU A 16 -22.65 3.57 19.23
N GLN A 17 -21.74 2.76 19.77
CA GLN A 17 -20.38 2.60 19.21
C GLN A 17 -20.18 1.20 18.61
N THR A 18 -20.93 0.90 17.55
CA THR A 18 -20.76 -0.35 16.77
C THR A 18 -19.75 -0.21 15.63
N GLY A 19 -18.89 0.81 15.67
CA GLY A 19 -17.87 1.07 14.65
C GLY A 19 -16.46 0.98 15.21
N PHE A 20 -15.48 0.76 14.34
CA PHE A 20 -14.07 0.79 14.70
C PHE A 20 -13.66 2.20 15.15
N THR A 21 -12.85 2.30 16.21
CA THR A 21 -12.19 3.56 16.59
C THR A 21 -10.70 3.47 16.31
N PHE A 22 -10.10 4.60 15.93
CA PHE A 22 -8.69 4.64 15.50
C PHE A 22 -7.87 5.62 16.33
N VAL A 23 -6.70 5.16 16.76
CA VAL A 23 -5.71 5.96 17.49
C VAL A 23 -4.43 6.04 16.67
N VAL A 24 -3.85 7.23 16.52
CA VAL A 24 -2.58 7.41 15.81
C VAL A 24 -1.45 6.81 16.62
N LEU A 25 -0.64 5.96 15.98
CA LEU A 25 0.59 5.43 16.58
C LEU A 25 1.78 6.32 16.22
N PRO A 26 2.74 6.52 17.15
CA PRO A 26 4.00 7.17 16.84
C PRO A 26 4.79 6.38 15.80
N ASP A 27 5.53 7.11 14.97
CA ASP A 27 6.38 6.54 13.92
C ASP A 27 7.66 5.99 14.56
N ASP A 28 7.56 4.79 15.16
CA ASP A 28 8.57 4.19 16.04
C ASP A 28 9.80 3.64 15.28
N GLY A 29 10.52 4.52 14.57
CA GLY A 29 11.89 4.23 14.10
C GLY A 29 12.02 3.15 13.02
N LYS A 30 10.92 2.81 12.32
CA LYS A 30 10.96 1.93 11.14
C LYS A 30 11.77 2.59 10.02
N GLN A 31 12.43 1.79 9.17
CA GLN A 31 13.25 2.32 8.08
C GLN A 31 12.43 3.12 7.06
N PHE A 32 11.11 2.86 7.02
CA PHE A 32 10.13 3.66 6.29
C PHE A 32 10.10 5.14 6.65
N ALA A 33 10.47 5.53 7.87
CA ALA A 33 10.52 6.93 8.25
C ALA A 33 11.50 7.74 7.37
N ASN A 34 12.53 7.07 6.84
CA ASN A 34 13.48 7.66 5.88
C ASN A 34 12.93 7.74 4.45
N PHE A 35 11.85 7.01 4.14
CA PHE A 35 11.16 7.04 2.84
C PHE A 35 10.03 8.06 2.80
N THR A 36 9.66 8.64 3.96
CA THR A 36 8.64 9.68 4.02
C THR A 36 9.19 10.97 3.40
N HIS A 37 8.65 11.34 2.24
CA HIS A 37 8.94 12.60 1.55
C HIS A 37 7.63 13.34 1.29
N LYS A 38 7.66 14.49 0.62
CA LYS A 38 6.44 15.24 0.24
C LYS A 38 5.40 14.37 -0.49
N ASP A 39 5.87 13.35 -1.20
CA ASP A 39 5.11 12.58 -2.19
C ASP A 39 4.80 11.16 -1.72
N VAL A 40 5.54 10.63 -0.73
CA VAL A 40 5.28 9.37 -0.03
C VAL A 40 4.92 9.67 1.42
N GLN A 41 3.72 9.31 1.86
CA GLN A 41 3.26 9.46 3.24
C GLN A 41 2.87 8.11 3.82
N ALA A 42 3.46 7.77 4.97
CA ALA A 42 3.04 6.64 5.78
C ALA A 42 2.38 7.14 7.07
N LYS A 43 1.26 6.52 7.47
CA LYS A 43 0.60 6.76 8.76
C LYS A 43 0.19 5.45 9.41
N PHE A 44 0.39 5.36 10.71
CA PHE A 44 0.09 4.17 11.50
C PHE A 44 -1.07 4.46 12.44
N PHE A 45 -2.04 3.57 12.44
CA PHE A 45 -3.22 3.64 13.28
C PHE A 45 -3.38 2.33 14.04
N GLN A 46 -3.87 2.39 15.26
CA GLN A 46 -4.32 1.24 16.03
C GLN A 46 -5.83 1.24 16.09
N PHE A 47 -6.45 0.05 15.97
CA PHE A 47 -7.88 -0.13 16.10
C PHE A 47 -8.24 -1.01 17.29
N ASN A 48 -9.50 -0.96 17.72
CA ASN A 48 -9.98 -1.51 19.00
C ASN A 48 -10.72 -2.87 18.91
N GLN A 49 -11.07 -3.32 17.70
CA GLN A 49 -11.90 -4.52 17.49
C GLN A 49 -11.20 -5.55 16.59
N PRO A 50 -11.51 -6.84 16.70
CA PRO A 50 -10.93 -7.85 15.81
C PRO A 50 -11.34 -7.62 14.36
N PHE A 51 -10.37 -7.64 13.46
CA PHE A 51 -10.60 -7.48 12.02
C PHE A 51 -10.93 -8.83 11.36
N HIS A 52 -12.02 -8.86 10.58
CA HIS A 52 -12.40 -10.01 9.75
C HIS A 52 -12.55 -9.59 8.30
N LEU A 53 -12.05 -10.42 7.37
CA LEU A 53 -12.08 -10.13 5.93
C LEU A 53 -13.49 -9.92 5.37
N ILE A 54 -14.49 -10.63 5.89
CA ILE A 54 -15.89 -10.49 5.46
C ILE A 54 -16.43 -9.08 5.77
N GLY A 55 -15.86 -8.41 6.78
CA GLY A 55 -16.23 -7.06 7.18
C GLY A 55 -15.30 -5.97 6.64
N ALA A 56 -14.45 -6.25 5.65
CA ALA A 56 -13.47 -5.29 5.13
C ALA A 56 -14.13 -4.01 4.61
N ASP A 57 -15.27 -4.11 3.92
CA ASP A 57 -16.04 -2.95 3.46
C ASP A 57 -16.49 -2.05 4.61
N ASN A 58 -16.99 -2.63 5.70
CA ASN A 58 -17.45 -1.86 6.86
C ASN A 58 -16.26 -1.23 7.60
N PHE A 59 -15.16 -1.98 7.75
CA PHE A 59 -13.94 -1.47 8.35
C PHE A 59 -13.40 -0.26 7.57
N LEU A 60 -13.31 -0.34 6.24
CA LEU A 60 -12.82 0.77 5.43
C LEU A 60 -13.76 1.99 5.49
N LYS A 61 -15.08 1.77 5.53
CA LYS A 61 -16.04 2.87 5.73
C LYS A 61 -15.86 3.55 7.07
N ASP A 62 -15.74 2.78 8.15
CA ASP A 62 -15.52 3.34 9.49
C ASP A 62 -14.20 4.11 9.54
N LEU A 63 -13.16 3.56 8.92
CA LEU A 63 -11.83 4.17 8.84
C LEU A 63 -11.82 5.51 8.12
N PHE A 64 -12.53 5.66 7.00
CA PHE A 64 -12.63 6.93 6.27
C PHE A 64 -13.68 7.89 6.81
N ASN A 65 -14.51 7.48 7.77
CA ASN A 65 -15.41 8.38 8.51
C ASN A 65 -14.86 8.80 9.88
N ASP A 66 -13.77 8.17 10.34
CA ASP A 66 -13.17 8.48 11.64
C ASP A 66 -12.47 9.85 11.65
N LYS A 67 -12.80 10.68 12.64
CA LYS A 67 -12.28 12.05 12.76
C LYS A 67 -10.78 12.10 13.02
N THR A 68 -10.22 11.10 13.69
CA THR A 68 -8.78 11.02 13.96
C THR A 68 -8.03 10.74 12.67
N VAL A 69 -8.52 9.81 11.86
CA VAL A 69 -7.94 9.48 10.55
C VAL A 69 -8.01 10.70 9.61
N LEU A 70 -9.19 11.33 9.50
CA LEU A 70 -9.41 12.50 8.66
C LEU A 70 -8.51 13.69 9.07
N SER A 71 -8.33 13.93 10.36
CA SER A 71 -7.47 15.03 10.84
C SER A 71 -5.97 14.74 10.72
N THR A 72 -5.58 13.47 10.72
CA THR A 72 -4.16 13.06 10.67
C THR A 72 -3.65 12.93 9.23
N PHE A 73 -4.51 12.55 8.29
CA PHE A 73 -4.13 12.24 6.92
C PHE A 73 -4.75 13.23 5.92
N ASN A 74 -3.97 14.24 5.54
CA ASN A 74 -4.41 15.32 4.65
C ASN A 74 -5.09 14.88 3.35
N PRO A 75 -4.63 13.82 2.64
CA PRO A 75 -5.27 13.40 1.38
C PRO A 75 -6.73 12.96 1.53
N VAL A 76 -7.15 12.51 2.71
CA VAL A 76 -8.54 12.10 2.98
C VAL A 76 -9.28 13.08 3.89
N ALA A 77 -8.64 14.14 4.38
CA ALA A 77 -9.21 15.08 5.35
C ALA A 77 -10.52 15.74 4.90
N TYR A 78 -10.72 15.87 3.59
CA TYR A 78 -11.90 16.49 2.99
C TYR A 78 -12.99 15.49 2.57
N THR A 79 -12.88 14.22 2.99
CA THR A 79 -13.89 13.21 2.66
C THR A 79 -15.20 13.55 3.35
N LEU A 80 -16.26 13.75 2.57
CA LEU A 80 -17.60 14.06 3.03
C LEU A 80 -18.44 12.77 3.09
N ASN A 81 -18.62 12.21 4.29
CA ASN A 81 -19.46 11.02 4.57
C ASN A 81 -19.23 9.86 3.58
N CYS A 82 -18.27 9.00 3.90
CA CYS A 82 -17.94 7.85 3.06
C CYS A 82 -18.98 6.73 3.20
N ASN A 83 -19.79 6.48 2.17
CA ASN A 83 -20.76 5.37 2.18
C ASN A 83 -20.20 4.09 1.54
N SER A 84 -19.20 4.23 0.66
CA SER A 84 -18.57 3.11 -0.05
C SER A 84 -17.12 3.41 -0.40
N VAL A 85 -16.29 2.37 -0.47
CA VAL A 85 -14.88 2.46 -0.86
C VAL A 85 -14.67 1.42 -1.95
N LYS A 86 -14.11 1.85 -3.09
CA LYS A 86 -13.68 0.93 -4.14
C LYS A 86 -12.23 0.55 -3.86
N TYR A 87 -12.00 -0.73 -3.62
CA TYR A 87 -10.67 -1.25 -3.32
C TYR A 87 -10.44 -2.60 -4.02
N LYS A 88 -9.16 -2.90 -4.24
CA LYS A 88 -8.69 -4.20 -4.74
C LYS A 88 -7.86 -4.87 -3.65
N LYS A 89 -8.24 -6.09 -3.25
CA LYS A 89 -7.42 -6.89 -2.34
C LYS A 89 -6.19 -7.39 -3.10
N LEU A 90 -5.01 -7.13 -2.54
CA LEU A 90 -3.74 -7.64 -3.06
C LEU A 90 -3.32 -8.90 -2.29
N ASN A 91 -2.60 -9.77 -2.98
CA ASN A 91 -1.91 -10.88 -2.38
C ASN A 91 -0.63 -10.39 -1.70
N ALA A 92 -0.27 -11.03 -0.60
CA ALA A 92 0.98 -10.77 0.10
C ALA A 92 1.61 -12.13 0.46
N GLU A 93 1.70 -13.04 -0.50
CA GLU A 93 2.16 -14.43 -0.24
C GLU A 93 3.67 -14.58 -0.40
N VAL A 94 4.32 -13.61 -1.04
CA VAL A 94 5.75 -13.66 -1.31
C VAL A 94 6.57 -13.48 -0.03
N ILE A 95 7.30 -14.52 0.34
CA ILE A 95 8.21 -14.56 1.50
C ILE A 95 9.69 -14.51 1.12
N ASN A 96 10.03 -14.75 -0.15
CA ASN A 96 11.39 -14.83 -0.65
C ASN A 96 11.60 -13.92 -1.86
N LEU A 97 12.71 -13.17 -1.87
CA LEU A 97 13.10 -12.31 -2.99
C LEU A 97 13.47 -13.08 -4.26
N ALA A 98 13.75 -14.39 -4.16
CA ALA A 98 13.90 -15.26 -5.33
C ALA A 98 12.65 -15.22 -6.25
N TRP A 99 11.51 -14.75 -5.73
CA TRP A 99 10.35 -14.42 -6.54
C TRP A 99 10.69 -13.46 -7.68
N PHE A 100 11.63 -12.52 -7.53
CA PHE A 100 12.03 -11.60 -8.60
C PHE A 100 12.99 -12.20 -9.63
N ASP A 101 13.46 -13.44 -9.47
CA ASP A 101 14.37 -14.08 -10.41
C ASP A 101 13.73 -14.28 -11.80
N PHE A 102 12.39 -14.24 -11.90
CA PHE A 102 11.71 -14.22 -13.21
C PHE A 102 12.18 -13.05 -14.09
N LEU A 103 12.60 -11.91 -13.51
CA LEU A 103 13.10 -10.77 -14.30
C LEU A 103 14.39 -11.12 -15.06
N ILE A 104 15.20 -12.02 -14.51
CA ILE A 104 16.41 -12.55 -15.14
C ILE A 104 16.02 -13.58 -16.20
N GLU A 105 15.11 -14.51 -15.86
CA GLU A 105 14.62 -15.54 -16.79
C GLU A 105 13.98 -14.93 -18.05
N LYS A 106 13.28 -13.80 -17.89
CA LYS A 106 12.69 -13.02 -19.00
C LYS A 106 13.69 -12.18 -19.77
N GLY A 107 14.93 -12.09 -19.30
CA GLY A 107 16.00 -11.32 -19.95
C GLY A 107 15.81 -9.80 -19.86
N ILE A 108 14.95 -9.31 -18.97
CA ILE A 108 14.81 -7.87 -18.66
C ILE A 108 16.05 -7.40 -17.90
N VAL A 109 16.56 -8.25 -17.01
CA VAL A 109 17.76 -8.03 -16.19
C VAL A 109 18.81 -9.08 -16.56
N MET A 110 20.09 -8.76 -16.42
CA MET A 110 21.20 -9.68 -16.66
C MET A 110 21.40 -10.63 -15.47
N ASP A 111 22.12 -11.74 -15.66
CA ASP A 111 22.40 -12.74 -14.61
C ASP A 111 23.17 -12.16 -13.39
N ASP A 112 23.87 -11.05 -13.59
CA ASP A 112 24.56 -10.31 -12.53
C ASP A 112 23.71 -9.19 -11.90
N TYR A 113 22.40 -9.18 -12.18
CA TYR A 113 21.40 -8.24 -11.69
C TYR A 113 21.52 -6.81 -12.23
N ARG A 114 22.37 -6.58 -13.25
CA ARG A 114 22.38 -5.29 -13.96
C ARG A 114 21.17 -5.15 -14.87
N ILE A 115 20.51 -4.00 -14.77
CA ILE A 115 19.34 -3.66 -15.56
C ILE A 115 19.82 -3.28 -16.97
N LYS A 116 19.18 -3.83 -18.00
CA LYS A 116 19.53 -3.52 -19.39
C LYS A 116 19.04 -2.11 -19.74
N ALA A 117 19.96 -1.26 -20.17
CA ALA A 117 19.63 0.04 -20.73
C ALA A 117 18.82 -0.11 -22.04
N ASP A 118 18.03 0.92 -22.33
CA ASP A 118 17.22 1.04 -23.55
C ASP A 118 17.23 2.51 -23.99
N TYR A 119 16.70 2.82 -25.17
CA TYR A 119 16.58 4.20 -25.64
C TYR A 119 15.67 5.01 -24.73
N ASP A 120 16.05 6.25 -24.45
CA ASP A 120 15.26 7.15 -23.62
C ASP A 120 13.90 7.46 -24.27
N GLU A 121 12.83 7.06 -23.59
CA GLU A 121 11.46 7.47 -23.89
C GLU A 121 10.88 8.26 -22.72
N TYR A 122 9.86 9.06 -22.96
CA TYR A 122 9.15 9.79 -21.90
C TYR A 122 7.67 9.39 -21.88
N PHE A 123 7.20 8.93 -20.72
CA PHE A 123 5.81 8.55 -20.51
C PHE A 123 5.27 9.24 -19.27
N GLU A 124 4.23 10.08 -19.42
CA GLU A 124 3.57 10.79 -18.30
C GLU A 124 4.52 11.60 -17.40
N GLY A 125 5.65 12.08 -17.95
CA GLY A 125 6.69 12.81 -17.21
C GLY A 125 7.73 11.93 -16.51
N ILE A 126 7.71 10.62 -16.74
CA ILE A 126 8.71 9.65 -16.30
C ILE A 126 9.68 9.36 -17.46
N GLN A 127 10.99 9.43 -17.19
CA GLN A 127 12.01 9.00 -18.14
C GLN A 127 12.16 7.46 -18.09
N LEU A 128 11.99 6.83 -19.25
CA LEU A 128 12.13 5.39 -19.46
C LEU A 128 13.45 5.12 -20.20
N SER A 129 14.55 5.06 -19.46
CA SER A 129 15.91 4.84 -19.97
C SER A 129 16.39 3.38 -19.87
N ASP A 130 15.54 2.48 -19.36
CA ASP A 130 15.86 1.07 -19.21
C ASP A 130 14.69 0.16 -19.55
N ARG A 131 15.03 -1.10 -19.81
CA ARG A 131 14.06 -2.11 -20.22
C ARG A 131 13.02 -2.40 -19.14
N LEU A 132 13.37 -2.28 -17.87
CA LEU A 132 12.46 -2.63 -16.77
C LEU A 132 11.38 -1.56 -16.61
N ARG A 133 11.71 -0.27 -16.71
CA ARG A 133 10.72 0.82 -16.71
C ARG A 133 9.83 0.76 -17.94
N LYS A 134 10.40 0.46 -19.11
CA LYS A 134 9.61 0.22 -20.34
C LYS A 134 8.67 -0.98 -20.19
N ALA A 135 9.15 -2.09 -19.66
CA ALA A 135 8.31 -3.27 -19.40
C ALA A 135 7.16 -2.97 -18.42
N MET A 136 7.35 -2.06 -17.46
CA MET A 136 6.31 -1.70 -16.50
C MET A 136 5.26 -0.73 -17.05
N LEU A 137 5.66 0.22 -17.91
CA LEU A 137 4.86 1.40 -18.24
C LEU A 137 4.56 1.57 -19.73
N TRP A 138 5.39 1.01 -20.62
CA TRP A 138 5.31 1.24 -22.05
C TRP A 138 4.64 0.07 -22.76
N GLU A 139 3.40 0.27 -23.22
CA GLU A 139 2.58 -0.78 -23.85
C GLU A 139 3.22 -1.38 -25.11
N GLU A 140 4.04 -0.62 -25.85
CA GLU A 140 4.73 -1.12 -27.05
C GLU A 140 6.02 -1.89 -26.73
N SER A 141 6.39 -2.01 -25.45
CA SER A 141 7.55 -2.80 -25.05
C SER A 141 7.27 -4.29 -25.24
N GLU A 142 8.24 -5.01 -25.81
CA GLU A 142 8.14 -6.46 -26.01
C GLU A 142 7.92 -7.24 -24.70
N TYR A 143 8.32 -6.66 -23.55
CA TYR A 143 8.21 -7.26 -22.23
C TYR A 143 6.95 -6.80 -21.45
N TYR A 144 6.17 -5.86 -21.99
CA TYR A 144 5.04 -5.26 -21.27
C TYR A 144 4.02 -6.32 -20.84
N CYS A 145 3.58 -7.14 -21.79
CA CYS A 145 2.60 -8.20 -21.54
C CYS A 145 3.04 -9.20 -20.45
N GLU A 146 4.35 -9.43 -20.31
CA GLU A 146 4.86 -10.36 -19.31
C GLU A 146 4.72 -9.81 -17.89
N LEU A 147 4.92 -8.51 -17.71
CA LEU A 147 4.76 -7.86 -16.41
C LEU A 147 3.30 -7.57 -16.07
N GLN A 148 2.39 -7.55 -17.06
CA GLN A 148 0.95 -7.35 -16.81
C GLN A 148 0.19 -8.62 -16.40
N ASP A 149 0.87 -9.78 -16.23
CA ASP A 149 0.21 -10.97 -15.69
C ASP A 149 -0.42 -10.67 -14.32
N ASP A 150 -1.69 -11.05 -14.14
CA ASP A 150 -2.43 -10.89 -12.90
C ASP A 150 -1.69 -11.49 -11.69
N LYS A 151 -0.93 -12.57 -11.88
CA LYS A 151 -0.13 -13.19 -10.82
C LYS A 151 0.99 -12.28 -10.31
N ILE A 152 1.46 -11.35 -11.14
CA ILE A 152 2.50 -10.37 -10.79
C ILE A 152 1.80 -9.10 -10.28
N GLN A 153 0.82 -8.61 -11.04
CA GLN A 153 0.13 -7.35 -10.76
C GLN A 153 -0.74 -7.39 -9.49
N ASN A 154 -1.15 -8.56 -9.03
CA ASN A 154 -1.92 -8.70 -7.79
C ASN A 154 -1.04 -8.87 -6.54
N GLU A 155 0.28 -9.00 -6.68
CA GLU A 155 1.19 -9.13 -5.54
C GLU A 155 1.60 -7.76 -4.97
N PHE A 156 1.44 -7.60 -3.67
CA PHE A 156 1.79 -6.36 -2.97
C PHE A 156 3.29 -6.07 -3.06
N ILE A 157 4.16 -7.08 -2.96
CA ILE A 157 5.61 -6.89 -3.07
C ILE A 157 6.00 -6.30 -4.43
N TYR A 158 5.30 -6.69 -5.49
CA TYR A 158 5.53 -6.16 -6.83
C TYR A 158 5.04 -4.72 -6.95
N LYS A 159 3.89 -4.39 -6.36
CA LYS A 159 3.42 -2.99 -6.31
C LYS A 159 4.34 -2.08 -5.53
N LEU A 160 4.89 -2.57 -4.42
CA LEU A 160 5.90 -1.85 -3.65
C LEU A 160 7.18 -1.68 -4.48
N PHE A 161 7.62 -2.72 -5.19
CA PHE A 161 8.75 -2.67 -6.11
C PHE A 161 8.53 -1.64 -7.23
N GLN A 162 7.37 -1.68 -7.88
CA GLN A 162 6.99 -0.74 -8.94
C GLN A 162 7.01 0.72 -8.42
N MET A 163 6.50 0.97 -7.22
CA MET A 163 6.52 2.28 -6.59
C MET A 163 7.96 2.79 -6.38
N VAL A 164 8.85 1.96 -5.82
CA VAL A 164 10.25 2.37 -5.55
C VAL A 164 11.09 2.46 -6.83
N PHE A 165 10.91 1.52 -7.77
CA PHE A 165 11.77 1.38 -8.94
C PHE A 165 11.54 2.47 -10.00
N ILE A 166 10.28 2.82 -10.25
CA ILE A 166 9.94 3.96 -11.10
C ILE A 166 10.28 5.26 -10.35
N GLY A 167 10.01 5.30 -9.05
CA GLY A 167 10.36 6.44 -8.19
C GLY A 167 9.57 7.71 -8.53
N GLY A 168 10.05 8.83 -8.00
CA GLY A 168 9.54 10.18 -8.25
C GLY A 168 10.33 10.91 -9.34
N SER A 169 9.88 12.12 -9.69
CA SER A 169 10.47 12.96 -10.75
C SER A 169 11.94 13.37 -10.52
N MET A 170 12.46 13.21 -9.29
CA MET A 170 13.84 13.56 -8.90
C MET A 170 14.64 12.33 -8.43
N CYS A 171 14.20 11.12 -8.80
CA CYS A 171 14.89 9.89 -8.38
C CYS A 171 16.23 9.73 -9.11
N GLN A 172 17.28 9.35 -8.36
CA GLN A 172 18.53 8.88 -8.96
C GLN A 172 18.41 7.39 -9.20
N PHE A 173 18.44 7.00 -10.47
CA PHE A 173 18.30 5.62 -10.86
C PHE A 173 19.61 4.85 -10.62
N ASP A 174 19.50 3.66 -10.04
CA ASP A 174 20.59 2.70 -9.93
C ASP A 174 20.52 1.74 -11.12
N GLU A 175 21.67 1.26 -11.57
CA GLU A 175 21.78 0.29 -12.67
C GLU A 175 21.69 -1.15 -12.14
N ASN A 176 21.77 -1.36 -10.82
CA ASN A 176 21.74 -2.67 -10.20
C ASN A 176 20.42 -2.96 -9.49
N LEU A 177 19.71 -4.01 -9.94
CA LEU A 177 18.45 -4.44 -9.35
C LEU A 177 18.60 -4.81 -7.86
N LYS A 178 19.76 -5.33 -7.43
CA LYS A 178 19.95 -5.78 -6.03
C LYS A 178 19.76 -4.67 -5.01
N GLU A 179 20.17 -3.46 -5.33
CA GLU A 179 20.04 -2.31 -4.42
C GLU A 179 18.55 -2.01 -4.17
N TYR A 180 17.73 -2.06 -5.23
CA TYR A 180 16.29 -1.97 -5.12
C TYR A 180 15.68 -3.12 -4.31
N LEU A 181 16.08 -4.36 -4.57
CA LEU A 181 15.54 -5.53 -3.85
C LEU A 181 15.84 -5.50 -2.35
N GLU A 182 17.02 -5.03 -1.95
CA GLU A 182 17.34 -4.89 -0.52
C GLU A 182 16.52 -3.78 0.15
N VAL A 183 16.24 -2.68 -0.54
CA VAL A 183 15.30 -1.65 -0.07
C VAL A 183 13.90 -2.26 0.08
N ILE A 184 13.37 -2.91 -0.96
CA ILE A 184 12.04 -3.53 -0.95
C ILE A 184 11.90 -4.56 0.15
N LYS A 185 12.92 -5.37 0.40
CA LYS A 185 12.95 -6.33 1.50
C LYS A 185 12.81 -5.69 2.87
N LYS A 186 13.52 -4.59 3.12
CA LYS A 186 13.45 -3.84 4.38
C LYS A 186 12.06 -3.24 4.55
N LEU A 187 11.54 -2.61 3.51
CA LEU A 187 10.20 -2.04 3.50
C LEU A 187 9.13 -3.12 3.73
N TYR A 188 9.16 -4.21 2.96
CA TYR A 188 8.18 -5.27 3.07
C TYR A 188 8.11 -5.87 4.48
N LYS A 189 9.27 -6.04 5.15
CA LYS A 189 9.35 -6.49 6.55
C LYS A 189 8.78 -5.52 7.57
N ASP A 190 8.89 -4.21 7.32
CA ASP A 190 8.35 -3.19 8.20
C ASP A 190 6.82 -3.06 8.10
N LEU A 191 6.25 -3.43 6.95
CA LEU A 191 4.82 -3.32 6.64
C LEU A 191 4.02 -4.59 6.87
N ILE A 192 4.62 -5.75 6.57
CA ILE A 192 3.94 -7.04 6.57
C ILE A 192 4.38 -7.87 7.77
N THR A 193 3.38 -8.39 8.47
CA THR A 193 3.58 -9.30 9.60
C THR A 193 3.38 -10.74 9.15
N VAL A 194 4.37 -11.57 9.46
CA VAL A 194 4.34 -13.03 9.30
C VAL A 194 4.14 -13.70 10.64
N ALA A 195 3.36 -14.76 10.67
CA ALA A 195 3.21 -15.61 11.84
C ALA A 195 3.28 -17.09 11.42
N LYS A 196 3.62 -17.94 12.39
CA LYS A 196 3.55 -19.38 12.21
C LYS A 196 2.10 -19.82 12.39
N ASP A 197 1.56 -20.49 11.38
CA ASP A 197 0.24 -21.09 11.45
C ASP A 197 0.25 -22.19 12.54
N PRO A 198 -0.63 -22.11 13.57
CA PRO A 198 -0.67 -23.11 14.64
C PRO A 198 -1.03 -24.52 14.14
N GLU A 199 -1.78 -24.63 13.04
CA GLU A 199 -2.26 -25.90 12.51
C GLU A 199 -1.25 -26.54 11.55
N THR A 200 -0.74 -25.76 10.59
CA THR A 200 0.18 -26.30 9.56
C THR A 200 1.65 -26.19 9.97
N GLY A 201 1.98 -25.32 10.91
CA GLY A 201 3.36 -25.02 11.30
C GLY A 201 4.14 -24.23 10.25
N GLU A 202 3.50 -23.81 9.16
CA GLU A 202 4.13 -23.03 8.09
C GLU A 202 4.11 -21.54 8.44
N ILE A 203 5.09 -20.79 7.94
CA ILE A 203 5.12 -19.34 8.07
C ILE A 203 4.19 -18.76 7.02
N LYS A 204 3.14 -18.07 7.45
CA LYS A 204 2.17 -17.40 6.58
C LYS A 204 2.14 -15.91 6.87
N VAL A 205 1.83 -15.14 5.83
CA VAL A 205 1.58 -13.70 5.95
C VAL A 205 0.17 -13.50 6.50
N MET A 206 0.06 -12.70 7.56
CA MET A 206 -1.19 -12.48 8.28
C MET A 206 -1.82 -11.14 7.91
N SER A 207 -0.99 -10.15 7.56
CA SER A 207 -1.43 -8.84 7.12
C SER A 207 -2.27 -8.93 5.84
N GLN A 208 -3.33 -8.13 5.78
CA GLN A 208 -4.21 -8.00 4.63
C GLN A 208 -3.95 -6.66 3.96
N VAL A 209 -3.77 -6.65 2.64
CA VAL A 209 -3.43 -5.44 1.89
C VAL A 209 -4.56 -5.08 0.94
N PHE A 210 -4.99 -3.82 1.01
CA PHE A 210 -6.02 -3.25 0.16
C PHE A 210 -5.46 -2.07 -0.62
N LEU A 211 -5.54 -2.13 -1.94
CA LEU A 211 -5.28 -1.00 -2.83
C LEU A 211 -6.57 -0.20 -2.98
N ILE A 212 -6.57 1.04 -2.50
CA ILE A 212 -7.72 1.93 -2.57
C ILE A 212 -7.71 2.65 -3.92
N GLU A 213 -8.78 2.47 -4.69
CA GLU A 213 -8.94 3.10 -6.01
C GLU A 213 -9.80 4.35 -5.91
N GLN A 214 -10.87 4.30 -5.12
CA GLN A 214 -11.83 5.40 -4.97
C GLN A 214 -12.48 5.37 -3.60
N ILE A 215 -12.72 6.57 -3.06
CA ILE A 215 -13.41 6.77 -1.79
C ILE A 215 -14.65 7.62 -2.09
N ASP A 216 -15.83 7.11 -1.72
CA ASP A 216 -17.06 7.90 -1.82
C ASP A 216 -16.99 9.11 -0.90
N GLY A 217 -17.46 10.26 -1.38
CA GLY A 217 -17.36 11.53 -0.65
C GLY A 217 -16.04 12.29 -0.84
N LEU A 218 -15.10 11.78 -1.65
CA LEU A 218 -13.86 12.48 -2.00
C LEU A 218 -13.77 12.70 -3.52
N ASP A 219 -13.75 13.96 -3.96
CA ASP A 219 -13.73 14.31 -5.39
C ASP A 219 -12.45 13.84 -6.09
N LYS A 220 -11.28 14.00 -5.44
CA LYS A 220 -9.98 13.62 -6.00
C LYS A 220 -9.06 13.06 -4.92
N LEU A 221 -8.78 11.76 -4.99
CA LEU A 221 -7.80 11.09 -4.11
C LEU A 221 -6.35 11.48 -4.45
N PHE A 222 -6.09 11.76 -5.74
CA PHE A 222 -4.77 12.17 -6.23
C PHE A 222 -4.86 13.48 -7.01
N PRO A 223 -3.82 14.34 -6.95
CA PRO A 223 -3.78 15.60 -7.70
C PRO A 223 -3.92 15.40 -9.21
N MET A 224 -3.16 14.44 -9.77
CA MET A 224 -3.25 14.04 -11.17
C MET A 224 -3.90 12.65 -11.24
N PRO A 225 -5.19 12.54 -11.61
CA PRO A 225 -5.83 11.25 -11.73
C PRO A 225 -5.16 10.43 -12.85
N TYR A 226 -5.13 9.10 -12.70
CA TYR A 226 -4.59 8.13 -13.68
C TYR A 226 -3.07 8.05 -13.84
N HIS A 227 -2.27 8.81 -13.08
CA HIS A 227 -0.82 8.66 -13.15
C HIS A 227 -0.36 7.29 -12.59
N PRO A 228 0.54 6.54 -13.28
CA PRO A 228 0.95 5.18 -12.89
C PRO A 228 1.71 5.08 -11.56
N GLN A 229 2.19 6.21 -11.04
CA GLN A 229 2.82 6.31 -9.72
C GLN A 229 1.84 6.62 -8.58
N ASN A 230 0.55 6.79 -8.83
CA ASN A 230 -0.38 7.01 -7.74
C ASN A 230 -0.76 5.70 -7.07
N TRP A 231 -0.48 5.61 -5.77
CA TRP A 231 -0.78 4.42 -4.97
C TRP A 231 -1.39 4.83 -3.64
N PHE A 232 -2.43 4.12 -3.21
CA PHE A 232 -2.90 4.21 -1.85
C PHE A 232 -3.16 2.81 -1.30
N PHE A 233 -2.25 2.33 -0.46
CA PHE A 233 -2.39 1.05 0.22
C PHE A 233 -2.87 1.25 1.64
N VAL A 234 -3.82 0.42 2.03
CA VAL A 234 -4.27 0.23 3.41
C VAL A 234 -3.89 -1.19 3.82
N ILE A 235 -2.97 -1.30 4.76
CA ILE A 235 -2.41 -2.56 5.23
C ILE A 235 -2.93 -2.80 6.63
N VAL A 236 -3.75 -3.83 6.79
CA VAL A 236 -4.39 -4.19 8.06
C VAL A 236 -3.66 -5.39 8.65
N ASP A 237 -3.13 -5.22 9.85
CA ASP A 237 -2.52 -6.27 10.65
C ASP A 237 -3.49 -6.73 11.75
N PRO A 238 -4.12 -7.91 11.59
CA PRO A 238 -5.06 -8.43 12.56
C PRO A 238 -4.40 -8.95 13.85
N ILE A 239 -3.08 -9.17 13.88
CA ILE A 239 -2.37 -9.67 15.07
C ILE A 239 -2.09 -8.52 16.03
N HIS A 240 -1.51 -7.44 15.51
CA HIS A 240 -1.14 -6.28 16.31
C HIS A 240 -2.27 -5.25 16.45
N TRP A 241 -3.39 -5.47 15.75
CA TRP A 241 -4.51 -4.52 15.63
C TRP A 241 -4.08 -3.17 15.09
N HIS A 242 -3.17 -3.20 14.12
CA HIS A 242 -2.60 -2.01 13.49
C HIS A 242 -3.05 -1.90 12.04
N CYS A 243 -3.25 -0.67 11.58
CA CYS A 243 -3.54 -0.33 10.21
C CYS A 243 -2.50 0.68 9.73
N THR A 244 -1.85 0.40 8.60
CA THR A 244 -0.87 1.28 7.99
C THR A 244 -1.43 1.84 6.70
N PHE A 245 -1.40 3.16 6.57
CA PHE A 245 -1.61 3.87 5.32
C PHE A 245 -0.28 4.08 4.65
N LEU A 246 -0.20 3.71 3.39
CA LEU A 246 0.92 4.04 2.51
C LEU A 246 0.37 4.72 1.28
N TYR A 247 0.61 6.01 1.18
CA TYR A 247 0.13 6.84 0.09
C TYR A 247 1.29 7.42 -0.69
N HIS A 248 1.28 7.20 -1.99
CA HIS A 248 2.19 7.80 -2.93
C HIS A 248 1.40 8.60 -3.96
N LYS A 249 1.78 9.85 -4.15
CA LYS A 249 1.26 10.69 -5.23
C LYS A 249 2.39 11.06 -6.16
N TRP A 250 2.09 11.13 -7.44
CA TRP A 250 3.00 11.77 -8.37
C TRP A 250 2.86 13.29 -8.34
N THR A 251 4.00 13.98 -8.35
CA THR A 251 4.08 15.42 -8.54
C THR A 251 5.08 15.75 -9.62
N SER A 252 4.64 16.47 -10.66
CA SER A 252 5.54 17.07 -11.64
C SER A 252 6.51 18.03 -10.94
N PHE A 253 7.76 18.05 -11.39
CA PHE A 253 8.78 19.01 -10.95
C PHE A 253 8.73 20.33 -11.74
N TRP A 254 7.79 20.45 -12.69
CA TRP A 254 7.55 21.63 -13.52
C TRP A 254 6.18 22.23 -13.25
#